data_AF-R7QY91-F1
#
_entry.id   AF-R7QY91-F1
#
_cell.length_a   1.000
_cell.length_b   1.000
_cell.length_c   1.000
_cell.angle_alpha   90.00
_cell.angle_beta   90.00
_cell.angle_gamma   90.00
#
_symmetry.space_group_name_H-M   'P 1'
#
loop_
_entity.id
_entity.type
_entity.pdbx_description
1 polymer ?
#
loop_
_entity_poly.entity_id
_entity_poly.type
_entity_poly.pdbx_seq_one_letter_code
_entity_poly.pdbx_strand_id
1 'polypeptide(L)'
;MKQLTRGIIYLAGLAILALGITLNTKTGLGVSPIIAVAYAVSELWGTDFGNTVLQIPLSIVFTRFMNLYVAVIPNPGDGIVQTISDVSGKEVGRVIALFQHLFLKKIQEVFPYAA
;
A
#
# COMPACT_ATOMS: atom_id res chain seq x y z
N MET A 1 26.77 34.72 -5.06
CA MET A 1 27.56 33.86 -4.16
C MET A 1 26.75 33.20 -3.03
N LYS A 2 25.84 33.92 -2.33
CA LYS A 2 25.04 33.34 -1.22
C LYS A 2 24.23 32.07 -1.59
N GLN A 3 23.70 31.98 -2.81
CA GLN A 3 22.93 30.81 -3.26
C GLN A 3 23.80 29.57 -3.50
N LEU A 4 25.05 29.76 -3.96
CA LEU A 4 26.00 28.66 -4.17
C LEU A 4 26.47 28.09 -2.82
N THR A 5 26.79 28.96 -1.86
CA THR A 5 27.16 28.54 -0.51
C THR A 5 26.03 27.79 0.19
N ARG A 6 24.77 28.24 0.02
CA ARG A 6 23.58 27.50 0.50
C ARG A 6 23.47 26.11 -0.14
N GLY A 7 23.69 26.02 -1.46
CA GLY A 7 23.69 24.73 -2.16
C GLY A 7 24.73 23.74 -1.61
N ILE A 8 25.95 24.22 -1.36
CA ILE A 8 27.02 23.40 -0.77
C ILE A 8 26.67 22.94 0.64
N ILE A 9 26.10 23.82 1.47
CA ILE A 9 25.67 23.47 2.83
C ILE A 9 24.55 22.42 2.80
N TYR A 10 23.59 22.50 1.87
CA TYR A 10 22.54 21.49 1.75
C TYR A 10 23.06 20.14 1.25
N LEU A 11 24.01 20.13 0.30
CA LEU A 11 24.66 18.89 -0.14
C LEU A 11 25.45 18.22 0.99
N ALA A 12 26.20 19.01 1.77
CA ALA A 12 26.90 18.50 2.94
C ALA A 12 25.94 17.96 3.99
N GLY A 13 24.84 18.68 4.26
CA GLY A 13 23.79 18.23 5.18
C GLY A 13 23.11 16.94 4.72
N LEU A 14 22.85 16.79 3.42
CA LEU A 14 22.29 15.58 2.85
C LEU A 14 23.23 14.38 2.99
N ALA A 15 24.54 14.58 2.78
CA ALA A 15 25.55 13.54 2.98
C ALA A 15 25.64 13.09 4.44
N ILE A 16 25.61 14.05 5.38
CA ILE A 16 25.60 13.75 6.82
C ILE A 16 24.33 12.98 7.21
N LEU A 17 23.17 13.37 6.68
CA LEU A 17 21.91 12.67 6.92
C LEU A 17 21.96 11.21 6.42
N ALA A 18 22.44 10.99 5.19
CA ALA A 18 22.58 9.66 4.62
C ALA A 18 23.55 8.77 5.41
N LEU A 19 24.68 9.34 5.85
CA LEU A 19 25.62 8.66 6.75
C LEU A 19 24.96 8.30 8.09
N GLY A 20 24.23 9.24 8.70
CA GLY A 20 23.53 9.02 9.97
C GLY A 20 22.50 7.90 9.89
N ILE A 21 21.68 7.87 8.83
CA ILE A 21 20.69 6.81 8.59
C ILE A 21 21.39 5.45 8.40
N THR A 22 22.44 5.41 7.59
CA THR A 22 23.21 4.18 7.31
C THR A 22 23.90 3.62 8.55
N LEU A 23 24.43 4.51 9.40
CA LEU A 23 25.04 4.12 10.68
C LEU A 23 23.96 3.61 11.64
N ASN A 24 22.81 4.30 11.74
CA ASN A 24 21.71 3.89 12.59
C ASN A 24 21.19 2.48 12.23
N THR A 25 21.05 2.19 10.94
CA THR A 25 20.65 0.86 10.45
C THR A 25 21.66 -0.23 10.83
N LYS A 26 22.97 0.06 10.81
CA LYS A 26 24.01 -0.92 11.18
C LYS A 26 24.12 -1.15 12.70
N THR A 27 23.71 -0.18 13.51
CA THR A 27 23.84 -0.26 14.97
C THR A 27 22.71 -1.03 15.66
N GLY A 28 21.63 -1.39 14.95
CA GLY A 28 20.53 -2.17 15.53
C GLY A 28 19.77 -1.45 16.67
N LEU A 29 19.96 -0.14 16.83
CA LEU A 29 19.39 0.69 17.92
C LEU A 29 17.88 0.95 17.78
N GLY A 30 17.24 0.31 16.80
CA GLY A 30 15.85 0.53 16.45
C GLY A 30 15.68 1.63 15.39
N VAL A 31 14.74 1.39 14.50
CA VAL A 31 14.35 2.30 13.43
C VAL A 31 12.94 2.79 13.71
N SER A 32 12.61 4.02 13.29
CA SER A 32 11.25 4.56 13.42
C SER A 32 10.21 3.58 12.83
N PRO A 33 9.01 3.43 13.44
CA PRO A 33 8.01 2.46 12.97
C PRO A 33 7.67 2.56 11.48
N ILE A 34 7.76 3.77 10.91
CA ILE A 34 7.50 4.02 9.48
C ILE A 34 8.52 3.33 8.56
N ILE A 35 9.79 3.28 8.95
CA ILE A 35 10.88 2.68 8.16
C ILE A 35 11.25 1.27 8.61
N ALA A 36 10.73 0.81 9.76
CA ALA A 36 11.01 -0.50 10.33
C ALA A 36 10.61 -1.64 9.38
N VAL A 37 9.46 -1.52 8.70
CA VAL A 37 9.01 -2.54 7.73
C VAL A 37 9.95 -2.59 6.52
N ALA A 38 10.30 -1.44 5.95
CA ALA A 38 11.25 -1.37 4.83
C ALA A 38 12.65 -1.90 5.23
N TYR A 39 13.09 -1.62 6.45
CA TYR A 39 14.35 -2.12 6.99
C TYR A 39 14.34 -3.65 7.13
N ALA A 40 13.28 -4.23 7.73
CA ALA A 40 13.16 -5.67 7.89
C ALA A 40 13.11 -6.40 6.53
N VAL A 41 12.38 -5.86 5.55
CA VAL A 41 12.33 -6.43 4.20
C VAL A 41 13.68 -6.33 3.50
N SER A 42 14.35 -5.17 3.60
CA SER A 42 15.69 -4.95 3.04
C SER A 42 16.72 -5.93 3.61
N GLU A 43 16.69 -6.17 4.92
CA GLU A 43 17.59 -7.12 5.60
C GLU A 43 17.27 -8.58 5.24
N LEU A 44 15.98 -8.95 5.15
CA LEU A 44 15.55 -10.31 4.80
C LEU A 44 15.84 -10.67 3.34
N TRP A 45 15.66 -9.72 2.43
CA TRP A 45 15.78 -9.93 0.98
C TRP A 45 17.14 -9.50 0.42
N GLY A 46 18.00 -8.91 1.25
CA GLY A 46 19.32 -8.40 0.83
C GLY A 46 19.24 -7.26 -0.19
N THR A 47 18.12 -6.53 -0.24
CA THR A 47 17.90 -5.42 -1.17
C THR A 47 18.39 -4.11 -0.57
N ASP A 48 18.75 -3.13 -1.42
CA ASP A 48 19.13 -1.80 -0.93
C ASP A 48 18.00 -1.16 -0.10
N PHE A 49 18.34 -0.69 1.10
CA PHE A 49 17.38 -0.05 2.01
C PHE A 49 16.69 1.16 1.36
N GLY A 50 17.45 1.98 0.62
CA GLY A 50 16.91 3.14 -0.09
C GLY A 50 15.82 2.76 -1.09
N ASN A 51 16.06 1.73 -1.90
CA ASN A 51 15.08 1.25 -2.89
C ASN A 51 13.83 0.67 -2.20
N THR A 52 14.04 -0.04 -1.09
CA THR A 52 12.95 -0.65 -0.33
C THR A 52 12.06 0.41 0.34
N VAL A 53 12.65 1.51 0.83
CA VAL A 53 11.91 2.66 1.37
C VAL A 53 11.10 3.37 0.29
N LEU A 54 11.65 3.52 -0.92
CA LEU A 54 10.95 4.15 -2.06
C LEU A 54 9.81 3.28 -2.62
N GLN A 55 9.87 1.97 -2.41
CA GLN A 55 8.83 1.05 -2.88
C GLN A 55 7.47 1.27 -2.19
N ILE A 56 7.48 1.66 -0.91
CA ILE A 56 6.24 1.88 -0.14
C ILE A 56 5.40 3.05 -0.71
N PRO A 57 5.93 4.28 -0.87
CA PRO A 57 5.14 5.37 -1.45
C PRO A 57 4.77 5.06 -2.91
N LEU A 58 5.63 4.38 -3.67
CA LEU A 58 5.34 3.99 -5.04
C LEU A 58 4.13 3.04 -5.12
N SER A 59 4.05 2.05 -4.23
CA SER A 59 2.92 1.11 -4.19
C SER A 59 1.61 1.79 -3.76
N ILE A 60 1.66 2.77 -2.86
CA ILE A 60 0.49 3.56 -2.45
C ILE A 60 -0.04 4.39 -3.62
N VAL A 61 0.84 5.09 -4.35
CA VAL A 61 0.46 5.87 -5.53
C VAL A 61 -0.10 4.96 -6.62
N PHE A 62 0.53 3.82 -6.85
CA PHE A 62 0.04 2.81 -7.79
C PHE A 62 -1.35 2.27 -7.41
N THR A 63 -1.57 1.98 -6.12
CA THR A 63 -2.88 1.51 -5.62
C THR A 63 -3.96 2.58 -5.82
N ARG A 64 -3.64 3.84 -5.53
CA ARG A 64 -4.55 4.98 -5.79
C ARG A 64 -4.86 5.12 -7.27
N PHE A 65 -3.87 4.93 -8.13
CA PHE A 65 -4.04 4.95 -9.58
C PHE A 65 -4.93 3.79 -10.07
N MET A 66 -4.71 2.57 -9.60
CA MET A 66 -5.59 1.43 -9.90
C MET A 66 -7.03 1.66 -9.41
N ASN A 67 -7.21 2.32 -8.27
CA ASN A 67 -8.54 2.67 -7.77
C ASN A 67 -9.30 3.63 -8.71
N LEU A 68 -8.60 4.42 -9.54
CA LEU A 68 -9.26 5.23 -10.58
C LEU A 68 -9.89 4.37 -11.68
N TYR A 69 -9.33 3.19 -11.98
CA TYR A 69 -9.91 2.27 -12.97
C TYR A 69 -11.23 1.66 -12.49
N VAL A 70 -11.35 1.37 -11.19
CA VAL A 70 -12.59 0.89 -10.58
C VAL A 70 -13.70 1.93 -10.69
N ALA A 71 -13.36 3.23 -10.63
CA ALA A 71 -14.32 4.30 -10.84
C ALA A 71 -14.79 4.43 -12.31
N VAL A 72 -13.96 4.04 -13.28
CA VAL A 72 -14.28 4.13 -14.73
C VAL A 72 -15.06 2.92 -15.23
N ILE A 73 -14.77 1.72 -14.72
CA ILE A 73 -15.48 0.47 -15.08
C ILE A 73 -16.11 -0.11 -13.80
N PRO A 74 -17.31 0.34 -13.41
CA PRO A 74 -18.00 -0.20 -12.26
C PRO A 74 -18.34 -1.66 -12.48
N ASN A 75 -17.98 -2.52 -11.53
CA ASN A 75 -18.41 -3.91 -11.55
C ASN A 75 -19.93 -3.96 -11.26
N PRO A 76 -20.75 -4.57 -12.13
CA PRO A 76 -22.20 -4.66 -11.91
C PRO A 76 -22.60 -5.32 -10.58
N GLY A 77 -21.76 -6.22 -10.06
CA GLY A 77 -21.98 -6.84 -8.75
C GLY A 77 -21.97 -5.85 -7.58
N ASP A 78 -21.09 -4.84 -7.62
CA ASP A 78 -21.00 -3.80 -6.60
C ASP A 78 -22.25 -2.92 -6.59
N GLY A 79 -22.80 -2.61 -7.78
CA GLY A 79 -24.04 -1.84 -7.90
C GLY A 79 -25.25 -2.54 -7.27
N ILE A 80 -25.37 -3.86 -7.43
CA ILE A 80 -26.44 -4.66 -6.81
C ILE A 80 -26.31 -4.64 -5.29
N VAL A 81 -25.10 -4.87 -4.78
CA VAL A 81 -24.84 -4.91 -3.33
C VAL A 81 -25.06 -3.53 -2.71
N GLN A 82 -24.62 -2.46 -3.38
CA GLN A 82 -24.85 -1.08 -2.93
C GLN A 82 -26.34 -0.77 -2.86
N THR A 83 -27.13 -1.12 -3.88
CA THR A 83 -28.59 -0.91 -3.89
C THR A 83 -29.29 -1.66 -2.76
N ILE A 84 -28.89 -2.91 -2.49
CA ILE A 84 -29.43 -3.70 -1.37
C ILE A 84 -29.02 -3.08 -0.03
N SER A 85 -27.80 -2.55 0.07
CA SER A 85 -27.32 -1.84 1.25
C SER A 85 -28.15 -0.60 1.53
N ASP A 86 -28.41 0.20 0.49
CA ASP A 86 -29.16 1.46 0.57
C ASP A 86 -30.63 1.21 0.96
N VAL A 87 -31.25 0.15 0.41
CA VAL A 87 -32.65 -0.21 0.75
C VAL A 87 -32.74 -0.88 2.13
N SER A 88 -31.78 -1.72 2.51
CA SER A 88 -31.80 -2.43 3.79
C SER A 88 -31.34 -1.56 4.97
N GLY A 89 -30.73 -0.39 4.71
CA GLY A 89 -30.12 0.45 5.74
C GLY A 89 -28.97 -0.24 6.49
N LYS A 90 -28.35 -1.26 5.89
CA LYS A 90 -27.25 -2.03 6.49
C LYS A 90 -25.93 -1.57 5.92
N GLU A 91 -24.85 -1.85 6.65
CA GLU A 91 -23.49 -1.56 6.18
C GLU A 91 -23.15 -2.40 4.94
N VAL A 92 -22.59 -1.76 3.91
CA VAL A 92 -22.26 -2.38 2.61
C VAL A 92 -21.41 -3.62 2.80
N GLY A 93 -20.41 -3.58 3.70
CA GLY A 93 -19.55 -4.72 3.99
C GLY A 93 -20.30 -5.95 4.47
N ARG A 94 -21.39 -5.77 5.24
CA ARG A 94 -22.23 -6.87 5.72
C ARG A 94 -23.07 -7.48 4.61
N VAL A 95 -23.55 -6.64 3.68
CA VAL A 95 -24.31 -7.09 2.51
C VAL A 95 -23.41 -7.82 1.53
N ILE A 96 -22.18 -7.35 1.31
CA ILE A 96 -21.16 -8.06 0.50
C ILE A 96 -20.91 -9.45 1.08
N ALA A 97 -20.62 -9.56 2.38
CA ALA A 97 -20.34 -10.84 3.02
C ALA A 97 -21.50 -11.83 2.90
N LEU A 98 -22.74 -11.34 3.05
CA LEU A 98 -23.94 -12.17 2.90
C LEU A 98 -24.16 -12.59 1.43
N PHE A 99 -24.02 -11.65 0.49
CA PHE A 99 -24.17 -11.90 -0.93
C PHE A 99 -23.13 -12.93 -1.41
N GLN A 100 -21.88 -12.79 -0.98
CA GLN A 100 -20.81 -13.74 -1.24
C GLN A 100 -21.15 -15.13 -0.67
N HIS A 101 -21.65 -15.21 0.55
CA HIS A 101 -22.01 -16.49 1.16
C HIS A 101 -23.21 -17.17 0.48
N LEU A 102 -24.23 -16.41 0.06
CA LEU A 102 -25.44 -16.95 -0.56
C LEU A 102 -25.25 -17.31 -2.04
N PHE A 103 -24.58 -16.45 -2.80
CA PHE A 103 -24.43 -16.62 -4.25
C PHE A 103 -23.17 -17.41 -4.63
N LEU A 104 -21.98 -17.07 -4.11
CA LEU A 104 -20.76 -17.77 -4.55
C LEU A 104 -20.73 -19.22 -4.08
N LYS A 105 -21.22 -19.50 -2.87
CA LYS A 105 -21.31 -20.88 -2.37
C LYS A 105 -22.23 -21.74 -3.25
N LYS A 106 -23.34 -21.16 -3.72
CA LYS A 106 -24.29 -21.85 -4.59
C LYS A 106 -23.78 -22.00 -6.02
N ILE A 107 -23.02 -21.03 -6.53
CA ILE A 107 -22.36 -21.13 -7.85
C ILE A 107 -21.26 -22.20 -7.81
N GLN A 108 -20.47 -22.30 -6.74
CA GLN A 108 -19.46 -23.35 -6.59
C GLN A 108 -20.07 -24.75 -6.44
N GLU A 109 -21.25 -24.88 -5.83
CA GLU A 109 -21.99 -26.14 -5.77
C GLU A 109 -22.52 -26.60 -7.14
N VAL A 110 -22.93 -25.66 -8.01
CA VAL A 110 -23.47 -25.97 -9.35
C VAL A 110 -22.37 -26.11 -10.40
N PHE A 111 -21.27 -25.36 -10.26
CA PHE A 111 -20.11 -25.39 -11.15
C PHE A 111 -18.83 -25.66 -10.35
N PRO A 112 -18.50 -26.93 -10.08
CA PRO A 112 -17.34 -27.30 -9.25
C PRO A 112 -15.97 -26.95 -9.87
N TYR A 113 -15.94 -26.46 -11.11
CA TYR A 113 -14.72 -26.09 -11.84
C TYR A 113 -14.52 -24.58 -12.04
N ALA A 114 -15.37 -23.74 -11.44
CA ALA A 114 -15.32 -22.28 -11.60
C ALA A 114 -14.37 -21.57 -10.59
N ALA A 115 -13.42 -22.30 -10.00
CA ALA A 115 -12.42 -21.76 -9.07
C ALA A 115 -11.14 -21.34 -9.80
#